data_AF-A0A3A4JNI8-F1
#
_entry.id   AF-A0A3A4JNI8-F1
#
_cell.length_a   1.000
_cell.length_b   1.000
_cell.length_c   1.000
_cell.angle_alpha   90.00
_cell.angle_beta   90.00
_cell.angle_gamma   90.00
#
_symmetry.space_group_name_H-M   'P 1'
#
loop_
_entity.id
_entity.type
_entity.pdbx_description
1 polymer ?
#
loop_
_entity_poly.entity_id
_entity_poly.type
_entity_poly.pdbx_seq_one_letter_code
_entity_poly.pdbx_strand_id
1 'polypeptide(L)'
;MQVAPMSKLYVFCIALAATLSAFPPCSWAEPSAQLAKRLELGDCQFVEGKCYKPMRMIVSGDPAMLARPLASPNAVVWRIDLQTGEQTRFEFAIDELLPESQEAPSLPFDRPQVRARSNTRTPINDTTEFPYSSVLKLFMSIPGTQYGAACSGMMLSETVALTAGHCCYSNDASQGIPEGILSVDYVIPAMNGTDERPFGFTEADELWIPDEWKNPRWNEEFNHDWCVMHLTRDMGSRTQWMDLVSATARDSYFNRKNVHIAGYPGDLRDGNYMYEVEGTIAGVYGSIIYHDAYTYQGNSGGPNFFILDEDTGSYEIVGIVSHGFEYDGQHWNGSTMIKTPVVEAIREAMDCSAGCEEGARKCLGASQVQSCEINSFGCLSWSTSRCGDEQTCVLDGQCADCEHACNEGKQRCSDDHTVEQCVPGELGCREWQEEKTCGLREICVDAECLPQPDGTDGDTPDPDACTGACQPIDAPACLSDGHSICECRELRWTVVDCADYCADEGHPFKSCGLDLSEGVEACQCRDLGGVDGDLPDGDSQTSGEPEVTDGSTSGGCASTPAAGWFLLLSLLALSAVKRRQRI
;
A
#
# COMPACT_ATOMS: atom_id res chain seq x y z
N MET A 1 27.96 -27.82 -63.03
CA MET A 1 27.07 -29.01 -63.04
C MET A 1 26.86 -29.42 -61.58
N GLN A 2 25.64 -29.78 -61.18
CA GLN A 2 25.33 -30.28 -59.81
C GLN A 2 26.06 -31.65 -59.59
N VAL A 3 26.14 -32.30 -58.42
CA VAL A 3 25.20 -32.44 -57.29
C VAL A 3 25.98 -32.82 -56.00
N ALA A 4 25.39 -32.67 -54.81
CA ALA A 4 25.80 -33.38 -53.57
C ALA A 4 25.46 -34.90 -53.64
N PRO A 5 25.88 -35.75 -52.68
CA PRO A 5 24.98 -36.04 -51.53
C PRO A 5 25.61 -36.51 -50.18
N MET A 6 24.77 -36.44 -49.13
CA MET A 6 24.49 -37.41 -48.03
C MET A 6 25.14 -38.84 -48.09
N SER A 7 25.31 -39.65 -47.01
CA SER A 7 25.00 -39.61 -45.56
C SER A 7 25.44 -40.92 -44.82
N LYS A 8 25.28 -40.99 -43.47
CA LYS A 8 25.21 -42.19 -42.56
C LYS A 8 26.49 -43.04 -42.37
N LEU A 9 26.68 -43.94 -41.38
CA LEU A 9 26.24 -44.31 -40.00
C LEU A 9 26.55 -45.84 -39.83
N TYR A 10 26.56 -46.40 -38.60
CA TYR A 10 26.73 -47.82 -38.12
C TYR A 10 28.10 -48.13 -37.45
N VAL A 11 28.24 -48.47 -36.14
CA VAL A 11 27.69 -49.51 -35.21
C VAL A 11 28.66 -50.69 -34.99
N PHE A 12 28.92 -51.08 -33.73
CA PHE A 12 29.34 -52.44 -33.32
C PHE A 12 29.04 -52.71 -31.82
N CYS A 13 28.82 -53.99 -31.44
CA CYS A 13 28.46 -54.46 -30.10
C CYS A 13 29.20 -55.77 -29.71
N ILE A 14 29.10 -56.20 -28.43
CA ILE A 14 28.94 -57.60 -27.88
C ILE A 14 29.91 -58.07 -26.75
N ALA A 15 29.29 -58.75 -25.74
CA ALA A 15 29.83 -59.68 -24.70
C ALA A 15 30.54 -59.08 -23.45
N LEU A 16 30.58 -59.72 -22.26
CA LEU A 16 30.48 -61.16 -21.89
C LEU A 16 29.89 -61.37 -20.45
N ALA A 17 29.72 -62.63 -19.98
CA ALA A 17 29.07 -62.97 -18.70
C ALA A 17 29.75 -64.10 -17.86
N ALA A 18 29.35 -64.17 -16.58
CA ALA A 18 29.37 -65.32 -15.63
C ALA A 18 30.62 -65.68 -14.79
N THR A 19 30.42 -65.73 -13.47
CA THR A 19 31.09 -66.50 -12.37
C THR A 19 30.61 -65.92 -11.00
N LEU A 20 30.58 -66.58 -9.84
CA LEU A 20 30.40 -68.00 -9.45
C LEU A 20 29.80 -68.03 -7.99
N SER A 21 29.66 -69.18 -7.32
CA SER A 21 28.90 -69.30 -6.04
C SER A 21 29.56 -70.17 -4.93
N ALA A 22 29.33 -69.85 -3.64
CA ALA A 22 29.45 -70.80 -2.48
C ALA A 22 28.94 -70.29 -1.09
N PHE A 23 27.73 -70.72 -0.67
CA PHE A 23 27.33 -71.29 0.68
C PHE A 23 27.55 -70.53 2.05
N PRO A 24 26.94 -70.93 3.21
CA PRO A 24 25.54 -70.67 3.64
C PRO A 24 25.41 -70.22 5.15
N PRO A 25 24.34 -70.51 5.94
CA PRO A 25 23.14 -69.68 6.11
C PRO A 25 22.83 -69.23 7.57
N CYS A 26 22.14 -68.09 7.77
CA CYS A 26 21.50 -67.75 9.07
C CYS A 26 20.11 -67.11 8.93
N SER A 27 19.14 -67.75 9.58
CA SER A 27 17.86 -67.27 10.13
C SER A 27 17.28 -65.89 9.75
N TRP A 28 16.12 -65.98 9.11
CA TRP A 28 14.95 -65.09 9.15
C TRP A 28 14.86 -64.12 10.35
N ALA A 29 14.75 -62.83 10.03
CA ALA A 29 13.85 -61.89 10.67
C ALA A 29 13.08 -61.17 9.56
N GLU A 30 11.75 -61.10 9.65
CA GLU A 30 10.92 -60.48 8.61
C GLU A 30 11.02 -58.94 8.65
N PRO A 31 11.21 -58.27 7.51
CA PRO A 31 10.69 -56.94 7.28
C PRO A 31 9.31 -57.03 6.61
N SER A 32 8.39 -56.19 7.07
CA SER A 32 7.06 -55.98 6.49
C SER A 32 7.09 -55.86 4.96
N ALA A 33 6.12 -56.52 4.30
CA ALA A 33 6.03 -56.58 2.85
C ALA A 33 5.87 -55.19 2.21
N GLN A 34 6.99 -54.62 1.74
CA GLN A 34 6.96 -53.45 0.86
C GLN A 34 6.75 -53.86 -0.61
N LEU A 35 6.07 -52.97 -1.33
CA LEU A 35 5.59 -53.10 -2.70
C LEU A 35 6.68 -53.60 -3.70
N ALA A 36 6.61 -54.86 -4.11
CA ALA A 36 7.53 -55.41 -5.11
C ALA A 36 7.15 -54.95 -6.53
N LYS A 37 7.72 -53.83 -6.98
CA LYS A 37 7.58 -53.36 -8.37
C LYS A 37 8.37 -54.26 -9.34
N ARG A 38 7.71 -54.75 -10.39
CA ARG A 38 8.35 -55.49 -11.50
C ARG A 38 8.31 -54.64 -12.77
N LEU A 39 9.48 -54.43 -13.39
CA LEU A 39 9.62 -53.74 -14.66
C LEU A 39 9.65 -54.76 -15.80
N GLU A 40 8.71 -54.64 -16.73
CA GLU A 40 8.73 -55.40 -17.99
C GLU A 40 8.99 -54.43 -19.16
N LEU A 41 10.00 -54.76 -19.98
CA LEU A 41 10.43 -53.95 -21.12
C LEU A 41 9.67 -54.38 -22.37
N GLY A 42 8.81 -53.50 -22.90
CA GLY A 42 8.11 -53.74 -24.17
C GLY A 42 9.04 -53.81 -25.39
N ASP A 43 8.46 -54.27 -26.50
CA ASP A 43 9.10 -54.21 -27.82
C ASP A 43 9.16 -52.77 -28.33
N CYS A 44 10.20 -52.48 -29.11
CA CYS A 44 10.54 -51.12 -29.51
C CYS A 44 9.70 -50.65 -30.70
N GLN A 45 9.10 -49.47 -30.61
CA GLN A 45 8.53 -48.78 -31.77
C GLN A 45 9.56 -47.82 -32.37
N PHE A 46 9.66 -47.79 -33.69
CA PHE A 46 10.58 -46.92 -34.42
C PHE A 46 9.82 -45.77 -35.08
N VAL A 47 10.17 -44.54 -34.71
CA VAL A 47 9.69 -43.30 -35.35
C VAL A 47 10.92 -42.49 -35.75
N GLU A 48 10.94 -42.02 -37.00
CA GLU A 48 12.06 -41.28 -37.62
C GLU A 48 13.46 -41.91 -37.42
N GLY A 49 13.51 -43.24 -37.35
CA GLY A 49 14.76 -44.00 -37.20
C GLY A 49 15.32 -44.06 -35.77
N LYS A 50 14.60 -43.54 -34.77
CA LYS A 50 14.93 -43.72 -33.34
C LYS A 50 14.00 -44.78 -32.71
N CYS A 51 14.57 -45.63 -31.87
CA CYS A 51 13.92 -46.75 -31.18
C CYS A 51 13.40 -46.23 -29.82
N TYR A 52 12.08 -46.23 -29.60
CA TYR A 52 11.49 -45.89 -28.31
C TYR A 52 10.85 -47.15 -27.70
N LYS A 53 11.30 -47.53 -26.50
CA LYS A 53 10.69 -48.60 -25.70
C LYS A 53 9.74 -48.01 -24.67
N PRO A 54 8.43 -48.33 -24.72
CA PRO A 54 7.55 -48.03 -23.59
C PRO A 54 7.90 -48.95 -22.41
N MET A 55 8.19 -48.36 -21.24
CA MET A 55 8.21 -49.09 -19.98
C MET A 55 6.79 -49.18 -19.43
N ARG A 56 6.36 -50.38 -19.05
CA ARG A 56 5.08 -50.58 -18.36
C ARG A 56 5.35 -51.04 -16.94
N MET A 57 4.95 -50.21 -15.97
CA MET A 57 5.04 -50.56 -14.55
C MET A 57 3.71 -51.21 -14.15
N ILE A 58 3.72 -52.52 -13.87
CA ILE A 58 2.53 -53.23 -13.36
C ILE A 58 2.63 -53.25 -11.84
N VAL A 59 1.72 -52.54 -11.17
CA VAL A 59 1.55 -52.59 -9.72
C VAL A 59 0.40 -53.54 -9.40
N SER A 60 0.71 -54.73 -8.88
CA SER A 60 -0.30 -55.66 -8.35
C SER A 60 -0.49 -55.44 -6.85
N GLY A 61 -1.61 -54.84 -6.46
CA GLY A 61 -2.00 -54.61 -5.07
C GLY A 61 -3.53 -54.61 -4.92
N ASP A 62 -4.00 -55.01 -3.74
CA ASP A 62 -5.43 -55.12 -3.42
C ASP A 62 -6.10 -53.72 -3.39
N PRO A 63 -7.21 -53.50 -4.14
CA PRO A 63 -7.90 -52.21 -4.16
C PRO A 63 -8.33 -51.68 -2.78
N ALA A 64 -8.49 -52.55 -1.77
CA ALA A 64 -8.91 -52.16 -0.42
C ALA A 64 -7.83 -51.40 0.38
N MET A 65 -6.56 -51.36 -0.07
CA MET A 65 -5.49 -50.57 0.57
C MET A 65 -5.52 -49.08 0.22
N LEU A 66 -6.32 -48.65 -0.76
CA LEU A 66 -6.34 -47.27 -1.27
C LEU A 66 -7.21 -46.29 -0.46
N ALA A 67 -7.87 -46.74 0.61
CA ALA A 67 -8.82 -45.95 1.40
C ALA A 67 -8.33 -45.65 2.84
N ARG A 68 -7.06 -45.27 3.00
CA ARG A 68 -6.66 -44.44 4.14
C ARG A 68 -6.95 -42.97 3.78
N PRO A 69 -7.55 -42.16 4.67
CA PRO A 69 -7.52 -40.72 4.47
C PRO A 69 -6.05 -40.30 4.47
N LEU A 70 -5.57 -39.79 3.33
CA LEU A 70 -4.32 -39.07 3.27
C LEU A 70 -4.51 -37.86 4.20
N ALA A 71 -3.70 -37.76 5.24
CA ALA A 71 -3.54 -36.48 5.92
C ALA A 71 -3.09 -35.48 4.85
N SER A 72 -3.71 -34.30 4.83
CA SER A 72 -3.31 -33.23 3.92
C SER A 72 -1.78 -33.04 4.01
N PRO A 73 -1.06 -32.95 2.89
CA PRO A 73 0.36 -32.66 2.95
C PRO A 73 0.53 -31.28 3.59
N ASN A 74 1.35 -31.18 4.64
CA ASN A 74 1.74 -29.89 5.19
C ASN A 74 2.88 -29.33 4.31
N ALA A 75 2.76 -28.09 3.86
CA ALA A 75 3.89 -27.36 3.27
C ALA A 75 4.86 -27.00 4.40
N VAL A 76 6.16 -27.18 4.16
CA VAL A 76 7.19 -26.89 5.16
C VAL A 76 7.96 -25.65 4.73
N VAL A 77 8.00 -24.64 5.59
CA VAL A 77 8.70 -23.37 5.31
C VAL A 77 9.67 -23.06 6.44
N TRP A 78 10.87 -22.63 6.09
CA TRP A 78 11.90 -22.24 7.05
C TRP A 78 12.01 -20.72 7.11
N ARG A 79 11.74 -20.13 8.26
CA ARG A 79 12.26 -18.80 8.61
C ARG A 79 13.74 -18.92 8.93
N ILE A 80 14.54 -18.00 8.42
CA ILE A 80 15.99 -17.96 8.56
C ILE A 80 16.37 -16.53 8.98
N ASP A 81 16.87 -16.37 10.20
CA ASP A 81 17.47 -15.12 10.67
C ASP A 81 18.88 -14.99 10.08
N LEU A 82 19.13 -13.92 9.32
CA LEU A 82 20.39 -13.64 8.65
C LEU A 82 21.48 -13.06 9.55
N GLN A 83 21.12 -12.56 10.75
CA GLN A 83 22.07 -12.03 11.73
C GLN A 83 22.59 -13.14 12.65
N THR A 84 21.71 -14.02 13.13
CA THR A 84 22.05 -15.11 14.06
C THR A 84 22.32 -16.44 13.37
N GLY A 85 21.76 -16.65 12.17
CA GLY A 85 21.74 -17.94 11.47
C GLY A 85 20.72 -18.93 12.04
N GLU A 86 19.84 -18.51 12.96
CA GLU A 86 18.78 -19.36 13.50
C GLU A 86 17.78 -19.75 12.40
N GLN A 87 17.32 -21.01 12.42
CA GLN A 87 16.34 -21.53 11.48
C GLN A 87 15.14 -22.11 12.23
N THR A 88 13.96 -21.52 12.01
CA THR A 88 12.70 -21.92 12.61
C THR A 88 11.82 -22.59 11.54
N ARG A 89 11.22 -23.73 11.86
CA ARG A 89 10.45 -24.55 10.91
C ARG A 89 8.95 -24.42 11.13
N PHE A 90 8.25 -23.97 10.11
CA PHE A 90 6.80 -23.82 10.07
C PHE A 90 6.18 -24.95 9.23
N GLU A 91 4.99 -25.39 9.62
CA GLU A 91 4.17 -26.33 8.84
C GLU A 91 2.81 -25.68 8.57
N PHE A 92 2.50 -25.46 7.29
CA PHE A 92 1.22 -24.93 6.86
C PHE A 92 0.34 -26.07 6.35
N ALA A 93 -0.84 -26.24 6.95
CA ALA A 93 -1.83 -27.20 6.47
C ALA A 93 -2.33 -26.77 5.09
N ILE A 94 -2.04 -27.56 4.06
CA ILE A 94 -2.57 -27.30 2.72
C ILE A 94 -4.00 -27.85 2.68
N ASP A 95 -4.99 -27.00 2.94
CA ASP A 95 -6.42 -27.38 2.94
C ASP A 95 -6.98 -27.63 1.51
N GLU A 96 -6.09 -27.64 0.52
CA GLU A 96 -6.42 -27.85 -0.87
C GLU A 96 -6.59 -29.34 -1.16
N LEU A 97 -7.86 -29.77 -1.26
CA LEU A 97 -8.24 -30.88 -2.15
C LEU A 97 -7.88 -30.48 -3.59
N LEU A 98 -6.59 -30.56 -3.91
CA LEU A 98 -6.10 -30.54 -5.28
C LEU A 98 -6.92 -31.59 -6.04
N PRO A 99 -7.70 -31.23 -7.09
CA PRO A 99 -8.27 -32.24 -7.95
C PRO A 99 -7.11 -33.07 -8.50
N GLU A 100 -7.27 -34.40 -8.41
CA GLU A 100 -6.27 -35.41 -8.77
C GLU A 100 -5.42 -34.94 -9.95
N SER A 101 -4.11 -34.78 -9.68
CA SER A 101 -3.19 -34.13 -10.59
C SER A 101 -3.38 -34.61 -12.03
N GLN A 102 -3.60 -33.67 -12.95
CA GLN A 102 -2.99 -33.82 -14.26
C GLN A 102 -1.49 -33.95 -13.96
N GLU A 103 -0.98 -35.20 -13.93
CA GLU A 103 0.43 -35.48 -13.62
C GLU A 103 1.26 -34.53 -14.48
N ALA A 104 2.16 -33.77 -13.84
CA ALA A 104 3.07 -32.90 -14.58
C ALA A 104 3.74 -33.77 -15.65
N PRO A 105 3.52 -33.49 -16.96
CA PRO A 105 3.77 -34.50 -17.96
C PRO A 105 5.24 -34.90 -17.93
N SER A 106 5.47 -36.22 -17.89
CA SER A 106 6.80 -36.84 -17.73
C SER A 106 7.82 -36.51 -18.85
N LEU A 107 7.40 -35.71 -19.83
CA LEU A 107 8.19 -35.18 -20.94
C LEU A 107 7.83 -33.69 -21.12
N PRO A 108 8.79 -32.82 -21.51
CA PRO A 108 8.55 -31.39 -21.75
C PRO A 108 7.57 -31.09 -22.91
N PHE A 109 7.05 -32.10 -23.60
CA PHE A 109 6.24 -32.00 -24.82
C PHE A 109 4.73 -31.80 -24.60
N ASP A 110 4.18 -32.17 -23.44
CA ASP A 110 2.73 -32.03 -23.14
C ASP A 110 2.41 -30.71 -22.39
N ARG A 111 3.41 -29.84 -22.18
CA ARG A 111 3.19 -28.45 -21.73
C ARG A 111 2.68 -27.61 -22.92
N PRO A 112 1.72 -26.68 -22.73
CA PRO A 112 1.10 -25.94 -23.82
C PRO A 112 2.12 -24.99 -24.45
N GLN A 113 2.23 -25.09 -25.76
CA GLN A 113 3.36 -24.53 -26.51
C GLN A 113 3.14 -23.04 -26.85
N VAL A 114 3.27 -22.16 -25.86
CA VAL A 114 3.34 -20.69 -26.03
C VAL A 114 4.79 -20.20 -26.03
N ARG A 115 5.29 -20.00 -27.24
CA ARG A 115 6.63 -19.54 -27.58
C ARG A 115 6.87 -18.09 -27.14
N ALA A 116 7.97 -17.80 -26.44
CA ALA A 116 8.35 -16.42 -26.13
C ALA A 116 8.46 -15.54 -27.39
N ARG A 117 7.90 -14.32 -27.31
CA ARG A 117 7.91 -13.37 -28.43
C ARG A 117 9.33 -12.86 -28.69
N SER A 118 9.49 -12.18 -29.84
CA SER A 118 10.63 -11.27 -30.03
C SER A 118 10.74 -10.32 -28.85
N ASN A 119 11.96 -10.03 -28.39
CA ASN A 119 12.20 -9.13 -27.26
C ASN A 119 11.49 -7.76 -27.45
N THR A 120 10.40 -7.56 -26.72
CA THR A 120 9.56 -6.35 -26.70
C THR A 120 9.71 -5.56 -25.40
N ARG A 121 10.72 -5.86 -24.56
CA ARG A 121 10.95 -5.17 -23.28
C ARG A 121 11.09 -3.66 -23.48
N THR A 122 10.27 -2.89 -22.77
CA THR A 122 10.27 -1.42 -22.77
C THR A 122 10.89 -0.90 -21.47
N PRO A 123 11.78 0.11 -21.53
CA PRO A 123 12.31 0.72 -20.31
C PRO A 123 11.21 1.51 -19.60
N ILE A 124 11.14 1.38 -18.28
CA ILE A 124 10.30 2.24 -17.45
C ILE A 124 11.06 3.56 -17.25
N ASN A 125 10.48 4.67 -17.74
CA ASN A 125 11.14 5.98 -17.69
C ASN A 125 11.03 6.61 -16.29
N ASP A 126 9.85 6.55 -15.69
CA ASP A 126 9.61 6.95 -14.31
C ASP A 126 9.27 5.71 -13.48
N THR A 127 10.22 5.27 -12.68
CA THR A 127 10.07 4.13 -11.78
C THR A 127 9.42 4.51 -10.45
N THR A 128 9.20 5.80 -10.19
CA THR A 128 8.65 6.30 -8.91
C THR A 128 7.12 6.29 -8.85
N GLU A 129 6.47 6.11 -10.01
CA GLU A 129 5.03 5.92 -10.13
C GLU A 129 4.62 4.47 -9.83
N PHE A 130 3.45 4.30 -9.21
CA PHE A 130 2.85 2.99 -8.95
C PHE A 130 2.31 2.39 -10.27
N PRO A 131 2.53 1.10 -10.58
CA PRO A 131 2.99 0.02 -9.70
C PRO A 131 4.51 -0.12 -9.60
N TYR A 132 5.28 0.53 -10.48
CA TYR A 132 6.72 0.36 -10.62
C TYR A 132 7.51 0.75 -9.37
N SER A 133 7.00 1.70 -8.59
CA SER A 133 7.52 2.09 -7.28
C SER A 133 7.74 0.90 -6.34
N SER A 134 6.87 -0.11 -6.40
CA SER A 134 6.92 -1.33 -5.59
C SER A 134 7.91 -2.40 -6.08
N VAL A 135 8.51 -2.23 -7.27
CA VAL A 135 9.37 -3.23 -7.92
C VAL A 135 10.83 -3.06 -7.49
N LEU A 136 11.40 -4.12 -6.95
CA LEU A 136 12.67 -4.12 -6.23
C LEU A 136 13.81 -4.59 -7.13
N LYS A 137 14.95 -3.89 -7.07
CA LYS A 137 16.25 -4.43 -7.45
C LYS A 137 16.88 -5.08 -6.22
N LEU A 138 17.36 -6.30 -6.37
CA LEU A 138 18.09 -7.02 -5.32
C LEU A 138 19.55 -7.18 -5.71
N PHE A 139 20.47 -6.94 -4.77
CA PHE A 139 21.85 -7.39 -4.84
C PHE A 139 22.12 -8.32 -3.66
N MET A 140 22.76 -9.46 -3.96
CA MET A 140 22.87 -10.58 -3.05
C MET A 140 24.30 -11.14 -3.08
N SER A 141 24.76 -11.67 -1.97
CA SER A 141 26.07 -12.33 -1.87
C SER A 141 25.97 -13.64 -1.09
N ILE A 142 27.04 -14.44 -1.11
CA ILE A 142 27.16 -15.60 -0.22
C ILE A 142 28.20 -15.25 0.86
N PRO A 143 27.83 -15.22 2.16
CA PRO A 143 28.71 -14.86 3.26
C PRO A 143 30.07 -15.56 3.23
N GLY A 144 31.13 -14.76 3.41
CA GLY A 144 32.51 -15.26 3.41
C GLY A 144 33.09 -15.58 2.02
N THR A 145 32.41 -15.23 0.93
CA THR A 145 32.88 -15.46 -0.44
C THR A 145 32.98 -14.16 -1.25
N GLN A 146 33.49 -14.26 -2.48
CA GLN A 146 33.47 -13.16 -3.47
C GLN A 146 32.27 -13.25 -4.43
N TYR A 147 31.31 -14.13 -4.17
CA TYR A 147 30.13 -14.30 -5.01
C TYR A 147 29.18 -13.12 -4.81
N GLY A 148 28.73 -12.55 -5.93
CA GLY A 148 27.70 -11.53 -5.97
C GLY A 148 26.77 -11.78 -7.14
N ALA A 149 25.47 -11.66 -6.90
CA ALA A 149 24.41 -11.85 -7.87
C ALA A 149 23.38 -10.72 -7.74
N ALA A 150 22.47 -10.65 -8.72
CA ALA A 150 21.39 -9.68 -8.70
C ALA A 150 20.07 -10.30 -9.19
N CYS A 151 18.99 -9.97 -8.50
CA CYS A 151 17.63 -10.38 -8.81
C CYS A 151 16.70 -9.14 -8.88
N SER A 152 15.44 -9.41 -9.12
CA SER A 152 14.30 -8.51 -8.92
C SER A 152 13.46 -8.99 -7.72
N GLY A 153 12.49 -8.19 -7.31
CA GLY A 153 11.52 -8.53 -6.27
C GLY A 153 10.31 -7.60 -6.34
N MET A 154 9.39 -7.74 -5.39
CA MET A 154 8.24 -6.84 -5.20
C MET A 154 7.98 -6.60 -3.71
N MET A 155 7.55 -5.39 -3.35
CA MET A 155 7.02 -5.09 -2.01
C MET A 155 5.62 -5.70 -1.84
N LEU A 156 5.31 -6.14 -0.63
CA LEU A 156 4.01 -6.71 -0.23
C LEU A 156 3.40 -6.04 1.01
N SER A 157 4.21 -5.37 1.84
CA SER A 157 3.78 -4.52 2.95
C SER A 157 4.83 -3.44 3.20
N GLU A 158 4.73 -2.70 4.31
CA GLU A 158 5.76 -1.78 4.82
C GLU A 158 7.16 -2.42 4.87
N THR A 159 7.28 -3.62 5.42
CA THR A 159 8.56 -4.32 5.67
C THR A 159 8.68 -5.72 5.06
N VAL A 160 7.68 -6.20 4.32
CA VAL A 160 7.71 -7.53 3.69
C VAL A 160 7.80 -7.43 2.18
N ALA A 161 8.68 -8.24 1.58
CA ALA A 161 8.91 -8.33 0.14
C ALA A 161 8.96 -9.79 -0.33
N LEU A 162 8.83 -10.01 -1.65
CA LEU A 162 8.81 -11.32 -2.29
C LEU A 162 9.79 -11.37 -3.45
N THR A 163 10.46 -12.51 -3.62
CA THR A 163 11.39 -12.81 -4.72
C THR A 163 11.40 -14.32 -5.02
N ALA A 164 12.26 -14.77 -5.93
CA ALA A 164 12.44 -16.18 -6.26
C ALA A 164 13.29 -16.89 -5.19
N GLY A 165 13.07 -18.19 -5.00
CA GLY A 165 13.77 -19.02 -4.03
C GLY A 165 15.28 -19.04 -4.27
N HIS A 166 15.71 -19.12 -5.53
CA HIS A 166 17.13 -19.10 -5.92
C HIS A 166 17.84 -17.75 -5.66
N CYS A 167 17.09 -16.67 -5.44
CA CYS A 167 17.64 -15.39 -5.00
C CYS A 167 17.99 -15.39 -3.49
N CYS A 168 17.37 -16.28 -2.71
CA CYS A 168 17.56 -16.41 -1.26
C CYS A 168 18.37 -17.65 -0.84
N TYR A 169 18.33 -18.73 -1.64
CA TYR A 169 19.05 -19.98 -1.38
C TYR A 169 19.48 -20.64 -2.70
N SER A 170 20.79 -20.83 -2.87
CA SER A 170 21.35 -21.62 -3.96
C SER A 170 21.28 -23.10 -3.59
N ASN A 171 20.42 -23.87 -4.26
CA ASN A 171 20.34 -25.33 -4.12
C ASN A 171 21.19 -26.08 -5.16
N ASP A 172 21.85 -25.35 -6.06
CA ASP A 172 22.75 -25.89 -7.07
C ASP A 172 24.18 -25.42 -6.81
N ALA A 173 25.10 -26.38 -6.68
CA ALA A 173 26.53 -26.15 -6.56
C ALA A 173 27.25 -26.03 -7.93
N SER A 174 26.51 -26.05 -9.04
CA SER A 174 27.07 -25.94 -10.38
C SER A 174 27.65 -24.54 -10.67
N GLN A 175 28.42 -24.46 -11.75
CA GLN A 175 29.09 -23.24 -12.23
C GLN A 175 30.01 -22.53 -11.22
N GLY A 176 30.29 -23.15 -10.06
CA GLY A 176 31.12 -22.58 -9.00
C GLY A 176 30.37 -21.69 -8.01
N ILE A 177 29.03 -21.73 -8.02
CA ILE A 177 28.19 -21.13 -7.00
C ILE A 177 28.19 -22.06 -5.78
N PRO A 178 28.51 -21.60 -4.55
CA PRO A 178 28.32 -22.41 -3.35
C PRO A 178 26.83 -22.68 -3.08
N GLU A 179 26.50 -23.91 -2.66
CA GLU A 179 25.19 -24.23 -2.10
C GLU A 179 25.02 -23.51 -0.74
N GLY A 180 23.85 -22.94 -0.48
CA GLY A 180 23.54 -22.29 0.79
C GLY A 180 22.68 -21.03 0.69
N ILE A 181 22.49 -20.40 1.85
CA ILE A 181 21.72 -19.16 2.03
C ILE A 181 22.51 -17.98 1.43
N LEU A 182 21.81 -17.12 0.69
CA LEU A 182 22.33 -15.84 0.21
C LEU A 182 21.95 -14.74 1.19
N SER A 183 22.87 -13.80 1.44
CA SER A 183 22.53 -12.51 2.05
C SER A 183 21.94 -11.60 0.99
N VAL A 184 20.84 -10.92 1.30
CA VAL A 184 20.21 -9.91 0.43
C VAL A 184 20.66 -8.52 0.89
N ASP A 185 21.89 -8.17 0.53
CA ASP A 185 22.63 -7.02 1.04
C ASP A 185 22.04 -5.66 0.64
N TYR A 186 21.33 -5.60 -0.50
CA TYR A 186 20.65 -4.39 -0.93
C TYR A 186 19.31 -4.71 -1.58
N VAL A 187 18.23 -4.25 -0.95
CA VAL A 187 16.87 -4.19 -1.47
C VAL A 187 16.59 -2.73 -1.85
N ILE A 188 16.41 -2.47 -3.15
CA ILE A 188 16.34 -1.12 -3.71
C ILE A 188 15.05 -0.96 -4.52
N PRO A 189 14.00 -0.33 -3.99
CA PRO A 189 12.79 -0.03 -4.75
C PRO A 189 13.06 1.02 -5.84
N ALA A 190 12.40 0.86 -6.99
CA ALA A 190 12.37 1.83 -8.08
C ALA A 190 13.74 2.28 -8.63
N MET A 191 14.78 1.43 -8.55
CA MET A 191 16.11 1.76 -9.07
C MET A 191 16.04 2.13 -10.56
N ASN A 192 16.69 3.23 -10.95
CA ASN A 192 16.63 3.74 -12.32
C ASN A 192 18.02 4.16 -12.83
N GLY A 193 19.03 3.34 -12.53
CA GLY A 193 20.43 3.60 -12.81
C GLY A 193 21.33 3.32 -11.62
N THR A 194 22.63 3.18 -11.87
CA THR A 194 23.64 2.73 -10.91
C THR A 194 23.62 3.48 -9.57
N ASP A 195 23.42 4.81 -9.64
CA ASP A 195 23.39 5.72 -8.49
C ASP A 195 21.97 6.29 -8.23
N GLU A 196 20.97 5.87 -9.00
CA GLU A 196 19.59 6.41 -8.97
C GLU A 196 18.69 5.47 -8.17
N ARG A 197 18.49 5.80 -6.88
CA ARG A 197 17.78 4.99 -5.88
C ARG A 197 16.71 5.84 -5.19
N PRO A 198 15.54 6.10 -5.81
CA PRO A 198 14.61 7.15 -5.38
C PRO A 198 14.14 7.01 -3.93
N PHE A 199 13.85 5.78 -3.47
CA PHE A 199 13.39 5.50 -2.12
C PHE A 199 14.52 5.11 -1.13
N GLY A 200 15.77 5.10 -1.60
CA GLY A 200 16.94 4.61 -0.86
C GLY A 200 17.15 3.11 -1.04
N PHE A 201 17.68 2.46 -0.01
CA PHE A 201 17.83 1.00 0.05
C PHE A 201 17.70 0.50 1.49
N THR A 202 17.38 -0.78 1.64
CA THR A 202 17.38 -1.52 2.91
C THR A 202 18.08 -2.88 2.74
N GLU A 203 18.22 -3.62 3.82
CA GLU A 203 18.76 -4.98 3.89
C GLU A 203 17.62 -5.92 4.34
N ALA A 204 17.65 -7.18 3.89
CA ALA A 204 16.83 -8.22 4.51
C ALA A 204 17.53 -8.78 5.76
N ASP A 205 16.75 -9.06 6.80
CA ASP A 205 17.19 -9.68 8.05
C ASP A 205 16.56 -11.06 8.29
N GLU A 206 15.38 -11.34 7.73
CA GLU A 206 14.82 -12.71 7.68
C GLU A 206 14.46 -13.16 6.27
N LEU A 207 14.65 -14.45 6.00
CA LEU A 207 14.20 -15.13 4.77
C LEU A 207 13.26 -16.29 5.11
N TRP A 208 12.15 -16.40 4.39
CA TRP A 208 11.20 -17.50 4.49
C TRP A 208 11.24 -18.33 3.21
N ILE A 209 11.76 -19.55 3.31
CA ILE A 209 12.12 -20.39 2.16
C ILE A 209 11.51 -21.79 2.33
N PRO A 210 10.77 -22.32 1.33
CA PRO A 210 10.20 -23.67 1.40
C PRO A 210 11.29 -24.76 1.52
N ASP A 211 11.02 -25.81 2.29
CA ASP A 211 11.92 -26.95 2.48
C ASP A 211 12.23 -27.66 1.15
N GLU A 212 11.21 -27.78 0.30
CA GLU A 212 11.34 -28.45 -1.00
C GLU A 212 12.34 -27.73 -1.92
N TRP A 213 12.43 -26.40 -1.84
CA TRP A 213 13.45 -25.63 -2.58
C TRP A 213 14.86 -25.85 -2.02
N LYS A 214 15.01 -25.84 -0.69
CA LYS A 214 16.30 -26.05 0.01
C LYS A 214 16.84 -27.48 -0.15
N ASN A 215 15.99 -28.44 -0.47
CA ASN A 215 16.29 -29.86 -0.35
C ASN A 215 16.81 -30.43 -1.67
N PRO A 216 18.10 -30.82 -1.77
CA PRO A 216 18.73 -31.23 -3.03
C PRO A 216 18.16 -32.52 -3.64
N ARG A 217 17.27 -33.23 -2.93
CA ARG A 217 16.50 -34.36 -3.49
C ARG A 217 15.52 -33.93 -4.58
N TRP A 218 15.11 -32.67 -4.57
CA TRP A 218 14.15 -32.09 -5.52
C TRP A 218 14.82 -31.16 -6.55
N ASN A 219 16.16 -31.17 -6.65
CA ASN A 219 17.00 -30.39 -7.60
C ASN A 219 16.23 -29.62 -8.70
N GLU A 220 16.19 -28.28 -8.58
CA GLU A 220 15.52 -27.38 -9.54
C GLU A 220 13.99 -27.57 -9.67
N GLU A 221 13.31 -28.04 -8.61
CA GLU A 221 11.84 -28.09 -8.57
C GLU A 221 11.24 -26.68 -8.41
N PHE A 222 11.14 -25.98 -9.54
CA PHE A 222 10.67 -24.60 -9.63
C PHE A 222 9.27 -24.36 -9.06
N ASN A 223 8.46 -25.42 -8.83
CA ASN A 223 7.19 -25.31 -8.11
C ASN A 223 7.33 -24.68 -6.71
N HIS A 224 8.55 -24.65 -6.15
CA HIS A 224 8.89 -24.05 -4.86
C HIS A 224 9.92 -22.91 -4.97
N ASP A 225 10.20 -22.40 -6.17
CA ASP A 225 11.15 -21.29 -6.39
C ASP A 225 10.51 -19.94 -6.02
N TRP A 226 10.35 -19.73 -4.71
CA TRP A 226 9.86 -18.50 -4.10
C TRP A 226 10.53 -18.26 -2.73
N CYS A 227 10.60 -17.00 -2.31
CA CYS A 227 11.16 -16.58 -1.03
C CYS A 227 10.50 -15.29 -0.56
N VAL A 228 9.99 -15.27 0.68
CA VAL A 228 9.56 -14.04 1.34
C VAL A 228 10.73 -13.47 2.14
N MET A 229 10.91 -12.15 2.09
CA MET A 229 11.96 -11.43 2.80
C MET A 229 11.32 -10.47 3.79
N HIS A 230 11.76 -10.49 5.05
CA HIS A 230 11.55 -9.38 5.96
C HIS A 230 12.67 -8.35 5.77
N LEU A 231 12.36 -7.06 5.91
CA LEU A 231 13.25 -5.95 5.65
C LEU A 231 13.52 -5.16 6.94
N THR A 232 14.79 -4.85 7.20
CA THR A 232 15.25 -4.09 8.37
C THR A 232 14.66 -2.68 8.53
N ARG A 233 13.96 -2.15 7.51
CA ARG A 233 13.40 -0.79 7.45
C ARG A 233 12.16 -0.77 6.56
N ASP A 234 11.17 0.03 6.96
CA ASP A 234 9.99 0.33 6.15
C ASP A 234 10.37 1.00 4.81
N MET A 235 9.92 0.35 3.74
CA MET A 235 9.96 0.82 2.36
C MET A 235 8.56 0.94 1.77
N GLY A 236 7.66 0.01 2.14
CA GLY A 236 6.32 -0.12 1.59
C GLY A 236 5.44 1.12 1.77
N SER A 237 5.56 1.84 2.90
CA SER A 237 4.76 3.06 3.12
C SER A 237 5.03 4.16 2.10
N ARG A 238 6.19 4.13 1.44
CA ARG A 238 6.62 5.11 0.43
C ARG A 238 6.54 4.57 -1.00
N THR A 239 6.63 3.25 -1.19
CA THR A 239 6.59 2.60 -2.50
C THR A 239 5.21 2.09 -2.89
N GLN A 240 4.31 1.93 -1.90
CA GLN A 240 3.10 1.12 -2.00
C GLN A 240 3.43 -0.35 -2.37
N TRP A 241 2.38 -1.17 -2.54
CA TRP A 241 2.45 -2.55 -2.99
C TRP A 241 1.15 -2.90 -3.73
N MET A 242 1.22 -3.90 -4.62
CA MET A 242 0.07 -4.39 -5.40
C MET A 242 -0.72 -5.43 -4.59
N ASP A 243 -1.98 -5.65 -4.96
CA ASP A 243 -2.83 -6.68 -4.33
C ASP A 243 -2.33 -8.09 -4.66
N LEU A 244 -2.51 -9.04 -3.74
CA LEU A 244 -2.07 -10.42 -3.89
C LEU A 244 -3.25 -11.37 -4.17
N VAL A 245 -3.21 -12.06 -5.31
CA VAL A 245 -4.21 -13.08 -5.64
C VAL A 245 -3.81 -14.42 -5.03
N SER A 246 -4.44 -14.79 -3.92
CA SER A 246 -4.35 -16.14 -3.35
C SER A 246 -5.08 -17.15 -4.26
N ALA A 247 -4.34 -18.06 -4.89
CA ALA A 247 -4.90 -18.98 -5.87
C ALA A 247 -5.80 -20.07 -5.26
N THR A 248 -7.09 -19.75 -5.08
CA THR A 248 -8.19 -20.68 -5.44
C THR A 248 -8.63 -20.50 -6.91
N ALA A 249 -7.89 -19.65 -7.62
CA ALA A 249 -8.06 -19.32 -9.04
C ALA A 249 -7.78 -20.54 -9.93
N ARG A 250 -8.85 -21.22 -10.37
CA ARG A 250 -8.81 -22.28 -11.38
C ARG A 250 -8.09 -21.83 -12.65
N ASP A 251 -7.54 -22.76 -13.43
CA ASP A 251 -6.85 -22.51 -14.72
C ASP A 251 -7.54 -21.50 -15.64
N SER A 252 -8.88 -21.45 -15.61
CA SER A 252 -9.71 -20.50 -16.36
C SER A 252 -9.45 -19.02 -16.03
N TYR A 253 -8.96 -18.70 -14.83
CA TYR A 253 -8.58 -17.33 -14.45
C TYR A 253 -7.26 -16.89 -15.13
N PHE A 254 -6.39 -17.83 -15.50
CA PHE A 254 -5.09 -17.56 -16.11
C PHE A 254 -5.09 -17.72 -17.64
N ASN A 255 -5.87 -18.66 -18.17
CA ASN A 255 -5.85 -19.10 -19.57
C ASN A 255 -6.01 -17.95 -20.59
N ARG A 256 -4.92 -17.62 -21.31
CA ARG A 256 -4.82 -16.57 -22.34
C ARG A 256 -5.14 -15.16 -21.85
N LYS A 257 -4.99 -14.86 -20.56
CA LYS A 257 -4.89 -13.47 -20.10
C LYS A 257 -3.56 -12.85 -20.53
N ASN A 258 -3.55 -11.54 -20.76
CA ASN A 258 -2.31 -10.79 -20.83
C ASN A 258 -1.75 -10.59 -19.42
N VAL A 259 -0.43 -10.60 -19.30
CA VAL A 259 0.33 -10.47 -18.05
C VAL A 259 1.47 -9.49 -18.26
N HIS A 260 1.66 -8.63 -17.27
CA HIS A 260 2.74 -7.67 -17.24
C HIS A 260 3.84 -8.21 -16.34
N ILE A 261 5.10 -8.07 -16.78
CA ILE A 261 6.27 -8.49 -16.01
C ILE A 261 7.25 -7.34 -15.94
N ALA A 262 7.52 -6.87 -14.72
CA ALA A 262 8.51 -5.81 -14.45
C ALA A 262 9.74 -6.38 -13.72
N GLY A 263 10.92 -5.84 -14.00
CA GLY A 263 12.15 -6.28 -13.36
C GLY A 263 13.41 -5.66 -13.95
N TYR A 264 14.55 -6.24 -13.59
CA TYR A 264 15.89 -5.71 -13.82
C TYR A 264 16.76 -6.66 -14.67
N PRO A 265 16.49 -6.77 -15.99
CA PRO A 265 17.24 -7.64 -16.91
C PRO A 265 18.74 -7.30 -16.99
N GLY A 266 19.60 -8.26 -16.64
CA GLY A 266 21.06 -8.10 -16.65
C GLY A 266 21.69 -7.89 -18.02
N ASP A 267 21.00 -8.25 -19.11
CA ASP A 267 21.46 -8.00 -20.49
C ASP A 267 21.21 -6.57 -20.99
N LEU A 268 20.43 -5.76 -20.25
CA LEU A 268 20.09 -4.39 -20.62
C LEU A 268 20.61 -3.39 -19.59
N ARG A 269 21.46 -2.45 -20.03
CA ARG A 269 21.99 -1.33 -19.22
C ARG A 269 22.53 -1.81 -17.85
N ASP A 270 23.35 -2.86 -17.89
CA ASP A 270 23.99 -3.50 -16.73
C ASP A 270 23.02 -4.03 -15.66
N GLY A 271 21.73 -4.20 -15.98
CA GLY A 271 20.69 -4.63 -15.05
C GLY A 271 20.36 -3.59 -13.96
N ASN A 272 20.75 -2.33 -14.13
CA ASN A 272 20.50 -1.26 -13.16
C ASN A 272 19.26 -0.41 -13.47
N TYR A 273 18.56 -0.72 -14.57
CA TYR A 273 17.37 -0.01 -15.03
C TYR A 273 16.19 -0.97 -15.11
N MET A 274 15.01 -0.49 -14.73
CA MET A 274 13.79 -1.28 -14.79
C MET A 274 13.26 -1.37 -16.22
N TYR A 275 12.81 -2.56 -16.60
CA TYR A 275 12.10 -2.84 -17.83
C TYR A 275 10.80 -3.58 -17.53
N GLU A 276 9.81 -3.35 -18.36
CA GLU A 276 8.56 -4.11 -18.40
C GLU A 276 8.49 -4.91 -19.71
N VAL A 277 7.79 -6.04 -19.70
CA VAL A 277 7.30 -6.72 -20.89
C VAL A 277 5.88 -7.26 -20.66
N GLU A 278 5.00 -6.97 -21.61
CA GLU A 278 3.69 -7.63 -21.73
C GLU A 278 3.87 -8.99 -22.44
N GLY A 279 3.13 -10.00 -21.98
CA GLY A 279 2.93 -11.26 -22.69
C GLY A 279 1.55 -11.85 -22.45
N THR A 280 1.30 -13.04 -22.97
CA THR A 280 0.08 -13.82 -22.82
C THR A 280 0.38 -15.13 -22.07
N ILE A 281 -0.45 -15.46 -21.08
CA ILE A 281 -0.34 -16.70 -20.31
C ILE A 281 -0.83 -17.90 -21.14
N ALA A 282 0.01 -18.92 -21.20
CA ALA A 282 -0.21 -20.19 -21.87
C ALA A 282 -1.18 -21.12 -21.14
N GLY A 283 -1.10 -21.08 -19.81
CA GLY A 283 -1.70 -22.04 -18.89
C GLY A 283 -0.82 -22.23 -17.66
N VAL A 284 -1.29 -23.09 -16.76
CA VAL A 284 -0.70 -23.37 -15.45
C VAL A 284 -0.48 -24.86 -15.31
N TYR A 285 0.70 -25.27 -14.82
CA TYR A 285 1.02 -26.68 -14.57
C TYR A 285 1.74 -26.80 -13.24
N GLY A 286 1.17 -27.60 -12.33
CA GLY A 286 1.64 -27.64 -10.94
C GLY A 286 1.42 -26.28 -10.27
N SER A 287 2.51 -25.60 -9.97
CA SER A 287 2.59 -24.25 -9.40
C SER A 287 3.26 -23.26 -10.36
N ILE A 288 3.44 -23.59 -11.65
CA ILE A 288 4.09 -22.72 -12.64
C ILE A 288 3.08 -22.13 -13.64
N ILE A 289 3.09 -20.80 -13.76
CA ILE A 289 2.47 -20.03 -14.83
C ILE A 289 3.47 -19.98 -16.01
N TYR A 290 3.05 -20.37 -17.21
CA TYR A 290 3.86 -20.28 -18.43
C TYR A 290 3.38 -19.12 -19.30
N HIS A 291 4.27 -18.33 -19.89
CA HIS A 291 3.93 -17.14 -20.67
C HIS A 291 4.92 -16.84 -21.81
N ASP A 292 4.49 -16.08 -22.84
CA ASP A 292 5.37 -15.63 -23.94
C ASP A 292 6.17 -14.34 -23.69
N ALA A 293 5.97 -13.68 -22.54
CA ALA A 293 6.76 -12.50 -22.16
C ALA A 293 8.26 -12.86 -22.08
N TYR A 294 9.11 -12.06 -22.73
CA TYR A 294 10.56 -12.30 -22.81
C TYR A 294 11.28 -11.78 -21.56
N THR A 295 11.70 -12.67 -20.68
CA THR A 295 12.55 -12.36 -19.52
C THR A 295 14.01 -12.77 -19.78
N TYR A 296 14.91 -12.31 -18.90
CA TYR A 296 16.33 -12.67 -18.89
C TYR A 296 16.84 -12.76 -17.43
N GLN A 297 18.04 -13.31 -17.22
CA GLN A 297 18.71 -13.32 -15.92
C GLN A 297 18.66 -11.93 -15.26
N GLY A 298 18.37 -11.88 -13.95
CA GLY A 298 18.12 -10.64 -13.21
C GLY A 298 16.64 -10.23 -13.09
N ASN A 299 15.75 -10.73 -13.96
CA ASN A 299 14.29 -10.59 -13.75
C ASN A 299 13.75 -11.54 -12.68
N SER A 300 14.49 -12.57 -12.32
CA SER A 300 14.19 -13.52 -11.23
C SER A 300 13.65 -12.80 -10.00
N GLY A 301 12.49 -13.22 -9.49
CA GLY A 301 11.79 -12.60 -8.38
C GLY A 301 10.86 -11.43 -8.72
N GLY A 302 10.93 -10.89 -9.94
CA GLY A 302 10.06 -9.79 -10.38
C GLY A 302 8.58 -10.20 -10.45
N PRO A 303 7.64 -9.25 -10.27
CA PRO A 303 6.21 -9.54 -10.31
C PRO A 303 5.74 -9.91 -11.72
N ASN A 304 4.92 -10.95 -11.79
CA ASN A 304 3.91 -11.11 -12.84
C ASN A 304 2.62 -10.51 -12.27
N PHE A 305 2.05 -9.52 -12.95
CA PHE A 305 0.84 -8.85 -12.48
C PHE A 305 -0.19 -8.65 -13.60
N PHE A 306 -1.45 -8.50 -13.20
CA PHE A 306 -2.52 -8.02 -14.05
C PHE A 306 -2.84 -6.56 -13.72
N ILE A 307 -3.13 -5.79 -14.75
CA ILE A 307 -3.78 -4.50 -14.63
C ILE A 307 -5.29 -4.77 -14.62
N LEU A 308 -5.97 -4.45 -13.53
CA LEU A 308 -7.44 -4.57 -13.44
C LEU A 308 -8.12 -3.32 -13.98
N ASP A 309 -7.60 -2.16 -13.61
CA ASP A 309 -8.12 -0.84 -13.95
C ASP A 309 -6.99 0.20 -13.84
N GLU A 310 -6.63 0.81 -14.97
CA GLU A 310 -5.59 1.85 -15.05
C GLU A 310 -6.04 3.17 -14.41
N ASP A 311 -7.34 3.50 -14.47
CA ASP A 311 -7.87 4.77 -13.96
C ASP A 311 -7.89 4.81 -12.42
N THR A 312 -8.06 3.65 -11.78
CA THR A 312 -7.99 3.50 -10.32
C THR A 312 -6.63 3.00 -9.80
N GLY A 313 -5.70 2.65 -10.69
CA GLY A 313 -4.40 2.10 -10.31
C GLY A 313 -4.49 0.73 -9.63
N SER A 314 -5.44 -0.12 -10.02
CA SER A 314 -5.65 -1.43 -9.43
C SER A 314 -4.85 -2.52 -10.15
N TYR A 315 -3.93 -3.16 -9.42
CA TYR A 315 -3.00 -4.16 -9.94
C TYR A 315 -2.97 -5.40 -9.04
N GLU A 316 -3.01 -6.59 -9.65
CA GLU A 316 -2.98 -7.89 -8.96
C GLU A 316 -1.68 -8.65 -9.27
N ILE A 317 -0.85 -8.93 -8.26
CA ILE A 317 0.26 -9.89 -8.34
C ILE A 317 -0.33 -11.31 -8.44
N VAL A 318 0.12 -12.03 -9.46
CA VAL A 318 -0.33 -13.39 -9.76
C VAL A 318 0.81 -14.42 -9.79
N GLY A 319 2.06 -13.98 -9.89
CA GLY A 319 3.22 -14.87 -9.84
C GLY A 319 4.56 -14.16 -9.75
N ILE A 320 5.61 -14.95 -9.62
CA ILE A 320 6.99 -14.55 -9.36
C ILE A 320 7.85 -15.07 -10.51
N VAL A 321 8.58 -14.21 -11.23
CA VAL A 321 9.49 -14.69 -12.29
C VAL A 321 10.49 -15.67 -11.69
N SER A 322 10.49 -16.93 -12.14
CA SER A 322 11.34 -17.98 -11.58
C SER A 322 12.44 -18.34 -12.55
N HIS A 323 12.09 -18.93 -13.69
CA HIS A 323 13.06 -19.56 -14.58
C HIS A 323 12.72 -19.33 -16.04
N GLY A 324 13.73 -19.50 -16.88
CA GLY A 324 13.56 -19.64 -18.32
C GLY A 324 14.38 -20.83 -18.82
N PHE A 325 13.86 -21.54 -19.82
CA PHE A 325 14.59 -22.63 -20.48
C PHE A 325 14.50 -22.50 -22.00
N GLU A 326 15.53 -22.97 -22.70
CA GLU A 326 15.52 -23.05 -24.15
C GLU A 326 15.23 -24.50 -24.58
N TYR A 327 14.23 -24.68 -25.44
CA TYR A 327 13.88 -25.97 -26.01
C TYR A 327 13.64 -25.83 -27.52
N ASP A 328 14.35 -26.64 -28.32
CA ASP A 328 14.28 -26.64 -29.79
C ASP A 328 14.44 -25.24 -30.43
N GLY A 329 15.34 -24.41 -29.89
CA GLY A 329 15.57 -23.03 -30.34
C GLY A 329 14.46 -22.04 -29.97
N GLN A 330 13.61 -22.39 -28.99
CA GLN A 330 12.53 -21.55 -28.47
C GLN A 330 12.79 -21.27 -26.99
N HIS A 331 12.68 -20.01 -26.57
CA HIS A 331 12.70 -19.64 -25.16
C HIS A 331 11.32 -19.79 -24.53
N TRP A 332 11.31 -20.29 -23.30
CA TRP A 332 10.15 -20.54 -22.46
C TRP A 332 10.40 -19.88 -21.12
N ASN A 333 9.43 -19.12 -20.60
CA ASN A 333 9.55 -18.50 -19.29
C ASN A 333 8.43 -19.01 -18.37
N GLY A 334 8.84 -19.35 -17.15
CA GLY A 334 8.01 -19.92 -16.10
C GLY A 334 8.08 -19.07 -14.84
N SER A 335 6.92 -18.78 -14.29
CA SER A 335 6.76 -17.97 -13.08
C SER A 335 6.03 -18.75 -12.00
N THR A 336 6.56 -18.75 -10.78
CA THR A 336 5.97 -19.43 -9.62
C THR A 336 4.66 -18.75 -9.24
N MET A 337 3.58 -19.51 -9.15
CA MET A 337 2.25 -19.03 -8.78
C MET A 337 2.14 -18.74 -7.28
N ILE A 338 1.40 -17.69 -6.95
CA ILE A 338 0.99 -17.39 -5.57
C ILE A 338 -0.06 -18.42 -5.10
N LYS A 339 0.38 -19.44 -4.36
CA LYS A 339 -0.47 -20.46 -3.73
C LYS A 339 -0.58 -20.27 -2.22
N THR A 340 -1.49 -21.00 -1.58
CA THR A 340 -1.69 -20.99 -0.12
C THR A 340 -0.38 -21.03 0.69
N PRO A 341 0.62 -21.90 0.43
CA PRO A 341 1.86 -21.89 1.20
C PRO A 341 2.67 -20.58 1.09
N VAL A 342 2.60 -19.90 -0.07
CA VAL A 342 3.22 -18.59 -0.28
C VAL A 342 2.47 -17.53 0.52
N VAL A 343 1.14 -17.56 0.48
CA VAL A 343 0.27 -16.59 1.18
C VAL A 343 0.36 -16.73 2.70
N GLU A 344 0.37 -17.95 3.23
CA GLU A 344 0.58 -18.14 4.68
C GLU A 344 2.01 -17.73 5.08
N ALA A 345 3.05 -18.05 4.31
CA ALA A 345 4.40 -17.56 4.58
C ALA A 345 4.52 -16.02 4.54
N ILE A 346 3.76 -15.35 3.66
CA ILE A 346 3.66 -13.89 3.61
C ILE A 346 2.97 -13.35 4.87
N ARG A 347 1.84 -13.95 5.28
CA ARG A 347 1.13 -13.55 6.51
C ARG A 347 1.99 -13.74 7.74
N GLU A 348 2.64 -14.88 7.90
CA GLU A 348 3.56 -15.11 9.01
C GLU A 348 4.74 -14.14 8.98
N ALA A 349 5.33 -13.86 7.82
CA ALA A 349 6.38 -12.84 7.72
C ALA A 349 5.90 -11.44 8.14
N MET A 350 4.64 -11.08 7.84
CA MET A 350 4.02 -9.85 8.31
C MET A 350 3.74 -9.88 9.83
N ASP A 351 3.17 -10.96 10.36
CA ASP A 351 2.83 -11.06 11.79
C ASP A 351 4.08 -11.17 12.68
N CYS A 352 5.12 -11.86 12.21
CA CYS A 352 6.42 -11.96 12.88
C CYS A 352 7.26 -10.67 12.78
N SER A 353 6.92 -9.73 11.87
CA SER A 353 7.62 -8.45 11.69
C SER A 353 7.30 -7.38 12.74
N ALA A 354 6.34 -7.63 13.63
CA ALA A 354 5.69 -6.62 14.47
C ALA A 354 6.60 -5.84 15.45
N GLY A 355 7.89 -6.19 15.53
CA GLY A 355 8.95 -5.36 16.12
C GLY A 355 8.75 -5.06 17.60
N CYS A 356 8.16 -5.99 18.35
CA CYS A 356 7.77 -5.79 19.73
C CYS A 356 8.52 -6.71 20.70
N GLU A 357 8.83 -6.20 21.89
CA GLU A 357 9.46 -6.97 22.97
C GLU A 357 8.40 -7.77 23.74
N GLU A 358 8.71 -8.99 24.17
CA GLU A 358 7.77 -9.87 24.87
C GLU A 358 7.15 -9.18 26.11
N GLY A 359 5.82 -9.09 26.13
CA GLY A 359 5.09 -8.43 27.22
C GLY A 359 5.01 -6.90 27.12
N ALA A 360 5.57 -6.27 26.08
CA ALA A 360 5.34 -4.86 25.79
C ALA A 360 3.83 -4.58 25.58
N ARG A 361 3.36 -3.39 25.97
CA ARG A 361 1.96 -2.98 25.82
C ARG A 361 1.89 -1.54 25.34
N LYS A 362 0.87 -1.19 24.55
CA LYS A 362 0.60 0.17 24.09
C LYS A 362 -0.90 0.39 23.85
N CYS A 363 -1.34 1.65 23.85
CA CYS A 363 -2.71 2.00 23.49
C CYS A 363 -2.88 2.13 21.97
N LEU A 364 -3.96 1.58 21.45
CA LEU A 364 -4.43 1.79 20.08
C LEU A 364 -5.69 2.67 20.14
N GLY A 365 -5.49 3.95 20.45
CA GLY A 365 -6.58 4.84 20.84
C GLY A 365 -7.10 4.59 22.25
N ALA A 366 -8.23 5.21 22.61
CA ALA A 366 -8.76 5.19 23.97
C ALA A 366 -9.40 3.85 24.39
N SER A 367 -9.81 3.01 23.44
CA SER A 367 -10.66 1.83 23.71
C SER A 367 -9.95 0.48 23.55
N GLN A 368 -8.72 0.49 23.02
CA GLN A 368 -8.00 -0.72 22.66
C GLN A 368 -6.58 -0.71 23.23
N VAL A 369 -6.17 -1.87 23.75
CA VAL A 369 -4.81 -2.19 24.15
C VAL A 369 -4.22 -3.13 23.12
N GLN A 370 -2.98 -2.86 22.72
CA GLN A 370 -2.13 -3.84 22.06
C GLN A 370 -1.14 -4.42 23.06
N SER A 371 -1.00 -5.75 23.05
CA SER A 371 -0.03 -6.51 23.86
C SER A 371 0.88 -7.28 22.93
N CYS A 372 2.19 -7.26 23.18
CA CYS A 372 3.14 -8.08 22.46
C CYS A 372 3.19 -9.47 23.09
N GLU A 373 2.68 -10.46 22.36
CA GLU A 373 2.52 -11.83 22.84
C GLU A 373 3.11 -12.80 21.82
N ILE A 374 3.57 -13.95 22.29
CA ILE A 374 3.98 -15.04 21.39
C ILE A 374 2.70 -15.62 20.75
N ASN A 375 2.56 -15.44 19.44
CA ASN A 375 1.44 -15.95 18.66
C ASN A 375 1.47 -17.49 18.58
N SER A 376 0.44 -18.10 17.98
CA SER A 376 0.34 -19.56 17.80
C SER A 376 1.50 -20.20 17.01
N PHE A 377 2.33 -19.38 16.37
CA PHE A 377 3.41 -19.79 15.48
C PHE A 377 4.81 -19.51 16.07
N GLY A 378 4.88 -19.00 17.31
CA GLY A 378 6.14 -18.79 18.02
C GLY A 378 6.81 -17.43 17.77
N CYS A 379 6.10 -16.48 17.14
CA CYS A 379 6.58 -15.12 16.89
C CYS A 379 5.97 -14.10 17.86
N LEU A 380 6.73 -13.06 18.19
CA LEU A 380 6.23 -11.91 18.96
C LEU A 380 5.41 -10.98 18.06
N SER A 381 4.11 -10.87 18.32
CA SER A 381 3.23 -9.97 17.56
C SER A 381 2.28 -9.17 18.44
N TRP A 382 1.78 -8.05 17.92
CA TRP A 382 0.82 -7.18 18.61
C TRP A 382 -0.59 -7.76 18.56
N SER A 383 -1.01 -8.47 19.62
CA SER A 383 -2.40 -8.86 19.82
C SER A 383 -3.23 -7.64 20.26
N THR A 384 -4.40 -7.41 19.67
CA THR A 384 -5.28 -6.28 20.01
C THR A 384 -6.47 -6.75 20.84
N SER A 385 -6.71 -6.11 21.99
CA SER A 385 -7.86 -6.35 22.87
C SER A 385 -8.59 -5.03 23.16
N ARG A 386 -9.90 -5.10 23.46
CA ARG A 386 -10.67 -3.94 23.96
C ARG A 386 -10.55 -3.83 25.47
N CYS A 387 -10.56 -2.60 25.97
CA CYS A 387 -10.84 -2.35 27.38
C CYS A 387 -12.30 -2.69 27.73
N GLY A 388 -12.57 -2.88 29.03
CA GLY A 388 -13.93 -3.14 29.51
C GLY A 388 -14.84 -1.92 29.38
N ASP A 389 -16.14 -2.13 29.62
CA ASP A 389 -17.08 -1.03 29.77
C ASP A 389 -16.65 -0.12 30.94
N GLU A 390 -16.79 1.19 30.78
CA GLU A 390 -16.29 2.24 31.70
C GLU A 390 -14.75 2.28 31.88
N GLN A 391 -13.98 1.74 30.92
CA GLN A 391 -12.51 1.76 30.94
C GLN A 391 -11.89 2.41 29.71
N THR A 392 -10.79 3.14 29.94
CA THR A 392 -9.97 3.77 28.91
C THR A 392 -8.54 3.24 28.97
N CYS A 393 -7.86 3.24 27.82
CA CYS A 393 -6.45 2.87 27.74
C CYS A 393 -5.55 4.02 28.21
N VAL A 394 -4.78 3.77 29.26
CA VAL A 394 -3.79 4.71 29.81
C VAL A 394 -2.36 4.33 29.38
N LEU A 395 -1.45 5.31 29.49
CA LEU A 395 -0.16 5.47 28.78
C LEU A 395 0.82 4.27 28.66
N ASP A 396 0.60 3.15 29.35
CA ASP A 396 1.40 1.91 29.27
C ASP A 396 0.60 0.72 28.70
N GLY A 397 -0.45 0.95 27.90
CA GLY A 397 -1.29 -0.12 27.37
C GLY A 397 -2.05 -0.88 28.47
N GLN A 398 -2.52 -0.14 29.48
CA GLN A 398 -3.34 -0.67 30.57
C GLN A 398 -4.75 -0.11 30.45
N CYS A 399 -5.75 -0.95 30.65
CA CYS A 399 -7.13 -0.49 30.82
C CYS A 399 -7.33 -0.06 32.26
N ALA A 400 -7.72 1.20 32.45
CA ALA A 400 -8.07 1.76 33.75
C ALA A 400 -9.48 2.33 33.68
N ASP A 401 -10.20 2.28 34.80
CA ASP A 401 -11.52 2.90 34.94
C ASP A 401 -11.39 4.39 34.62
N CYS A 402 -12.21 4.90 33.70
CA CYS A 402 -12.07 6.27 33.24
C CYS A 402 -12.61 7.28 34.25
N GLU A 403 -11.85 8.36 34.48
CA GLU A 403 -12.30 9.48 35.30
C GLU A 403 -13.48 10.17 34.58
N HIS A 404 -14.67 10.03 35.16
CA HIS A 404 -15.88 10.66 34.63
C HIS A 404 -15.74 12.19 34.64
N ALA A 405 -15.80 12.82 33.47
CA ALA A 405 -15.71 14.28 33.35
C ALA A 405 -16.93 15.02 33.94
N CYS A 406 -17.99 14.27 34.26
CA CYS A 406 -19.28 14.79 34.69
C CYS A 406 -20.09 13.74 35.49
N ASN A 407 -21.14 14.20 36.19
CA ASN A 407 -22.08 13.34 36.91
C ASN A 407 -23.33 13.09 36.07
N GLU A 408 -23.83 11.86 36.06
CA GLU A 408 -25.00 11.42 35.26
C GLU A 408 -26.16 12.40 35.25
N GLY A 409 -26.65 12.74 34.06
CA GLY A 409 -27.85 13.58 33.89
C GLY A 409 -27.69 15.03 34.38
N LYS A 410 -26.47 15.48 34.70
CA LYS A 410 -26.19 16.90 34.82
C LYS A 410 -26.17 17.55 33.44
N GLN A 411 -26.62 18.79 33.39
CA GLN A 411 -26.52 19.67 32.23
C GLN A 411 -25.66 20.88 32.60
N ARG A 412 -25.04 21.54 31.61
CA ARG A 412 -24.31 22.80 31.75
C ARG A 412 -24.39 23.61 30.45
N CYS A 413 -24.00 24.88 30.51
CA CYS A 413 -23.64 25.64 29.31
C CYS A 413 -22.16 25.41 28.99
N SER A 414 -21.84 25.11 27.73
CA SER A 414 -20.45 25.09 27.23
C SER A 414 -19.99 26.50 26.85
N ASP A 415 -20.89 27.22 26.20
CA ASP A 415 -20.80 28.62 25.81
C ASP A 415 -22.19 29.29 25.93
N ASP A 416 -22.31 30.54 25.49
CA ASP A 416 -23.54 31.33 25.58
C ASP A 416 -24.71 30.77 24.73
N HIS A 417 -24.50 29.75 23.89
CA HIS A 417 -25.55 29.19 23.03
C HIS A 417 -25.65 27.66 23.05
N THR A 418 -24.85 26.94 23.85
CA THR A 418 -24.77 25.48 23.79
C THR A 418 -25.03 24.81 25.14
N VAL A 419 -26.15 24.08 25.25
CA VAL A 419 -26.44 23.19 26.38
C VAL A 419 -25.76 21.84 26.14
N GLU A 420 -24.91 21.44 27.08
CA GLU A 420 -24.32 20.10 27.14
C GLU A 420 -24.96 19.26 28.24
N GLN A 421 -25.15 17.96 27.97
CA GLN A 421 -25.58 16.96 28.93
C GLN A 421 -24.46 15.97 29.22
N CYS A 422 -24.37 15.54 30.48
CA CYS A 422 -23.50 14.46 30.90
C CYS A 422 -24.12 13.10 30.57
N VAL A 423 -23.57 12.45 29.54
CA VAL A 423 -24.03 11.14 29.05
C VAL A 423 -22.85 10.16 28.96
N PRO A 424 -23.09 8.83 29.02
CA PRO A 424 -22.07 7.85 28.70
C PRO A 424 -21.66 7.96 27.22
N GLY A 425 -20.38 8.15 26.95
CA GLY A 425 -19.79 8.00 25.62
C GLY A 425 -19.69 6.54 25.19
N GLU A 426 -19.08 6.28 24.03
CA GLU A 426 -19.00 4.93 23.43
C GLU A 426 -18.33 3.87 24.32
N LEU A 427 -17.56 4.30 25.33
CA LEU A 427 -16.85 3.45 26.30
C LEU A 427 -17.52 3.40 27.68
N GLY A 428 -18.74 3.91 27.83
CA GLY A 428 -19.42 4.06 29.13
C GLY A 428 -18.90 5.24 29.98
N CYS A 429 -17.71 5.74 29.67
CA CYS A 429 -17.12 6.94 30.26
C CYS A 429 -18.05 8.14 30.11
N ARG A 430 -18.34 8.82 31.23
CA ARG A 430 -19.28 9.94 31.26
C ARG A 430 -18.59 11.22 30.80
N GLU A 431 -19.08 11.78 29.71
CA GLU A 431 -18.55 12.96 29.05
C GLU A 431 -19.67 13.97 28.79
N TRP A 432 -19.28 15.22 28.60
CA TRP A 432 -20.22 16.26 28.17
C TRP A 432 -20.43 16.14 26.66
N GLN A 433 -21.68 16.00 26.23
CA GLN A 433 -22.06 16.03 24.82
C GLN A 433 -23.10 17.13 24.60
N GLU A 434 -23.09 17.76 23.43
CA GLU A 434 -24.11 18.74 23.05
C GLU A 434 -25.50 18.08 23.04
N GLU A 435 -26.42 18.63 23.84
CA GLU A 435 -27.83 18.23 23.87
C GLU A 435 -28.68 19.16 23.01
N LYS A 436 -28.42 20.48 23.09
CA LYS A 436 -29.21 21.50 22.41
C LYS A 436 -28.41 22.79 22.20
N THR A 437 -28.39 23.27 20.97
CA THR A 437 -28.10 24.67 20.63
C THR A 437 -29.31 25.58 20.91
N CYS A 438 -29.09 26.73 21.54
CA CYS A 438 -30.11 27.74 21.83
C CYS A 438 -30.53 28.50 20.57
N GLY A 439 -31.78 28.97 20.54
CA GLY A 439 -32.34 29.68 19.39
C GLY A 439 -31.74 31.07 19.15
N LEU A 440 -32.04 31.66 17.99
CA LEU A 440 -31.78 33.08 17.72
C LEU A 440 -32.50 33.94 18.78
N ARG A 441 -31.75 34.71 19.57
CA ARG A 441 -32.15 35.46 20.78
C ARG A 441 -32.41 34.64 22.05
N GLU A 442 -31.89 33.42 22.13
CA GLU A 442 -31.76 32.67 23.39
C GLU A 442 -30.28 32.56 23.78
N ILE A 443 -29.99 32.77 25.07
CA ILE A 443 -28.68 32.50 25.68
C ILE A 443 -28.79 31.33 26.66
N CYS A 444 -27.74 30.52 26.75
CA CYS A 444 -27.65 29.44 27.74
C CYS A 444 -27.32 30.03 29.11
N VAL A 445 -28.19 29.83 30.09
CA VAL A 445 -27.98 30.22 31.49
C VAL A 445 -28.42 29.08 32.38
N ASP A 446 -27.56 28.65 33.32
CA ASP A 446 -27.82 27.52 34.24
C ASP A 446 -28.30 26.23 33.55
N ALA A 447 -27.82 25.99 32.31
CA ALA A 447 -28.18 24.89 31.42
C ALA A 447 -29.58 24.95 30.78
N GLU A 448 -30.28 26.08 30.84
CA GLU A 448 -31.50 26.34 30.09
C GLU A 448 -31.26 27.44 29.04
N CYS A 449 -31.85 27.28 27.85
CA CYS A 449 -31.90 28.37 26.87
C CYS A 449 -32.99 29.35 27.29
N LEU A 450 -32.59 30.53 27.74
CA LEU A 450 -33.50 31.60 28.16
C LEU A 450 -33.50 32.73 27.12
N PRO A 451 -34.63 33.42 26.90
CA PRO A 451 -34.64 34.63 26.08
C PRO A 451 -33.60 35.63 26.58
N GLN A 452 -32.79 36.15 25.66
CA GLN A 452 -31.86 37.23 25.94
C GLN A 452 -32.65 38.42 26.51
N PRO A 453 -32.25 39.01 27.66
CA PRO A 453 -32.99 40.15 28.22
C PRO A 453 -33.05 41.31 27.22
N ASP A 454 -34.27 41.78 26.91
CA ASP A 454 -34.59 42.86 25.95
C ASP A 454 -34.08 44.25 26.43
N GLY A 455 -32.76 44.39 26.63
CA GLY A 455 -32.14 45.63 27.12
C GLY A 455 -30.61 45.62 27.20
N THR A 456 -29.94 44.57 26.71
CA THR A 456 -28.46 44.52 26.57
C THR A 456 -28.01 43.67 25.38
N ASP A 457 -28.41 44.03 24.16
CA ASP A 457 -27.46 44.06 23.04
C ASP A 457 -26.71 45.40 23.12
N GLY A 458 -25.41 45.36 23.40
CA GLY A 458 -24.61 46.55 23.67
C GLY A 458 -24.29 47.41 22.43
N ASP A 459 -24.93 47.10 21.30
CA ASP A 459 -24.41 47.38 19.97
C ASP A 459 -25.32 48.32 19.14
N THR A 460 -26.51 48.68 19.63
CA THR A 460 -27.36 49.73 19.03
C THR A 460 -28.06 50.61 20.08
N PRO A 461 -27.87 51.94 20.06
CA PRO A 461 -28.63 52.83 20.94
C PRO A 461 -30.10 52.92 20.54
N ASP A 462 -30.98 53.20 21.51
CA ASP A 462 -32.35 53.63 21.25
C ASP A 462 -32.33 54.91 20.37
N PRO A 463 -32.86 54.86 19.11
CA PRO A 463 -32.74 55.94 18.12
C PRO A 463 -33.59 57.18 18.46
N ASP A 464 -34.38 57.14 19.54
CA ASP A 464 -35.13 58.29 20.04
C ASP A 464 -34.51 58.89 21.32
N ALA A 465 -33.46 58.30 21.91
CA ALA A 465 -33.02 58.67 23.26
C ALA A 465 -31.50 58.65 23.56
N CYS A 466 -30.64 58.08 22.71
CA CYS A 466 -29.20 57.88 23.01
C CYS A 466 -28.97 57.25 24.42
N THR A 467 -29.73 56.20 24.76
CA THR A 467 -29.58 55.51 26.05
C THR A 467 -28.87 54.16 25.90
N GLY A 468 -28.21 53.73 26.98
CA GLY A 468 -27.44 52.48 27.02
C GLY A 468 -25.98 52.69 27.47
N ALA A 469 -25.23 51.60 27.50
CA ALA A 469 -23.76 51.62 27.51
C ALA A 469 -23.26 51.51 26.06
N CYS A 470 -22.00 51.90 25.83
CA CYS A 470 -21.35 51.77 24.53
C CYS A 470 -19.86 51.44 24.68
N GLN A 471 -19.29 50.80 23.68
CA GLN A 471 -17.86 50.55 23.52
C GLN A 471 -17.22 51.61 22.59
N PRO A 472 -15.90 51.86 22.69
CA PRO A 472 -15.20 52.82 21.82
C PRO A 472 -15.13 52.43 20.33
N ILE A 473 -15.70 51.28 19.94
CA ILE A 473 -15.76 50.79 18.57
C ILE A 473 -17.13 51.01 17.92
N ASP A 474 -18.13 51.44 18.70
CA ASP A 474 -19.50 51.58 18.23
C ASP A 474 -19.62 52.83 17.35
N ALA A 475 -20.22 52.66 16.18
CA ALA A 475 -20.37 53.75 15.23
C ALA A 475 -21.40 54.79 15.74
N PRO A 476 -21.17 56.09 15.48
CA PRO A 476 -22.20 57.12 15.69
C PRO A 476 -23.42 56.87 14.82
N ALA A 477 -24.60 57.24 15.35
CA ALA A 477 -25.91 57.02 14.72
C ALA A 477 -26.78 58.28 14.76
N CYS A 478 -27.59 58.50 13.73
CA CYS A 478 -28.56 59.60 13.65
C CYS A 478 -29.72 59.41 14.62
N LEU A 479 -30.13 60.47 15.30
CA LEU A 479 -31.41 60.52 16.00
C LEU A 479 -32.56 60.81 15.02
N SER A 480 -33.77 60.38 15.40
CA SER A 480 -35.00 60.59 14.63
C SER A 480 -35.40 62.07 14.42
N ASP A 481 -34.73 63.01 15.10
CA ASP A 481 -34.91 64.46 14.92
C ASP A 481 -34.26 65.01 13.64
N GLY A 482 -33.39 64.25 12.98
CA GLY A 482 -32.66 64.64 11.77
C GLY A 482 -31.56 65.69 11.98
N HIS A 483 -31.29 66.07 13.24
CA HIS A 483 -30.41 67.17 13.61
C HIS A 483 -29.33 66.80 14.64
N SER A 484 -29.44 65.63 15.27
CA SER A 484 -28.54 65.18 16.32
C SER A 484 -27.97 63.79 16.01
N ILE A 485 -26.79 63.48 16.54
CA ILE A 485 -26.22 62.11 16.55
C ILE A 485 -25.98 61.61 17.98
N CYS A 486 -26.08 60.29 18.17
CA CYS A 486 -25.51 59.61 19.33
C CYS A 486 -24.04 59.28 19.04
N GLU A 487 -23.11 59.79 19.86
CA GLU A 487 -21.69 59.41 19.79
C GLU A 487 -21.27 58.75 21.11
N CYS A 488 -20.49 57.67 21.04
CA CYS A 488 -19.95 57.04 22.24
C CYS A 488 -18.77 57.85 22.82
N ARG A 489 -18.99 58.51 23.97
CA ARG A 489 -17.96 59.26 24.69
C ARG A 489 -17.86 58.76 26.14
N GLU A 490 -16.65 58.44 26.59
CA GLU A 490 -16.38 57.92 27.95
C GLU A 490 -17.27 56.70 28.34
N LEU A 491 -17.51 55.79 27.37
CA LEU A 491 -18.39 54.60 27.50
C LEU A 491 -19.87 54.94 27.75
N ARG A 492 -20.32 56.13 27.31
CA ARG A 492 -21.72 56.56 27.33
C ARG A 492 -22.12 57.22 26.02
N TRP A 493 -23.31 56.86 25.54
CA TRP A 493 -23.94 57.59 24.45
C TRP A 493 -24.16 59.05 24.86
N THR A 494 -23.67 59.96 24.03
CA THR A 494 -23.79 61.41 24.21
C THR A 494 -24.49 61.99 23.00
N VAL A 495 -25.56 62.76 23.23
CA VAL A 495 -26.23 63.52 22.18
C VAL A 495 -25.30 64.64 21.73
N VAL A 496 -24.99 64.70 20.44
CA VAL A 496 -24.26 65.79 19.79
C VAL A 496 -25.23 66.49 18.84
N ASP A 497 -25.54 67.75 19.13
CA ASP A 497 -26.29 68.63 18.22
C ASP A 497 -25.38 69.00 17.04
N CYS A 498 -25.80 68.62 15.83
CA CYS A 498 -24.97 68.84 14.65
C CYS A 498 -24.95 70.31 14.18
N ALA A 499 -25.90 71.15 14.60
CA ALA A 499 -25.87 72.58 14.32
C ALA A 499 -24.75 73.26 15.12
N ASP A 500 -24.62 72.96 16.41
CA ASP A 500 -23.53 73.45 17.26
C ASP A 500 -22.18 72.89 16.80
N TYR A 501 -22.09 71.58 16.51
CA TYR A 501 -20.86 70.94 16.02
C TYR A 501 -20.33 71.58 14.72
N CYS A 502 -21.21 71.79 13.73
CA CYS A 502 -20.79 72.43 12.48
C CYS A 502 -20.44 73.92 12.68
N ALA A 503 -21.12 74.63 13.59
CA ALA A 503 -20.85 76.03 13.87
C ALA A 503 -19.46 76.26 14.49
N ASP A 504 -19.01 75.39 15.39
CA ASP A 504 -17.66 75.44 15.97
C ASP A 504 -16.57 75.19 14.91
N GLU A 505 -16.82 74.31 13.93
CA GLU A 505 -15.98 74.11 12.74
C GLU A 505 -16.11 75.23 11.68
N GLY A 506 -16.97 76.24 11.92
CA GLY A 506 -17.16 77.41 11.06
C GLY A 506 -17.98 77.14 9.79
N HIS A 507 -18.81 76.10 9.78
CA HIS A 507 -19.61 75.66 8.63
C HIS A 507 -21.13 75.63 8.92
N PRO A 508 -21.99 75.82 7.91
CA PRO A 508 -23.44 75.66 8.08
C PRO A 508 -23.83 74.19 8.14
N PHE A 509 -24.58 73.82 9.18
CA PHE A 509 -25.22 72.51 9.30
C PHE A 509 -26.30 72.28 8.23
N LYS A 510 -26.49 71.00 7.84
CA LYS A 510 -27.53 70.57 6.89
C LYS A 510 -28.44 69.47 7.44
N SER A 511 -27.84 68.35 7.84
CA SER A 511 -28.51 67.13 8.31
C SER A 511 -27.50 66.25 9.07
N CYS A 512 -27.99 65.37 9.94
CA CYS A 512 -27.23 64.16 10.26
C CYS A 512 -27.44 63.12 9.15
N GLY A 513 -26.44 62.30 8.84
CA GLY A 513 -26.58 61.22 7.86
C GLY A 513 -25.26 60.52 7.53
N LEU A 514 -25.35 59.41 6.81
CA LEU A 514 -24.19 58.59 6.38
C LEU A 514 -23.14 59.43 5.63
N ASP A 515 -21.92 59.50 6.17
CA ASP A 515 -20.75 59.97 5.43
C ASP A 515 -20.23 58.83 4.56
N LEU A 516 -20.38 58.97 3.24
CA LEU A 516 -19.98 57.96 2.25
C LEU A 516 -18.45 57.74 2.17
N SER A 517 -17.64 58.60 2.79
CA SER A 517 -16.18 58.44 2.84
C SER A 517 -15.68 57.64 4.04
N GLU A 518 -16.46 57.63 5.14
CA GLU A 518 -16.11 56.90 6.38
C GLU A 518 -17.02 55.69 6.63
N GLY A 519 -18.19 55.63 6.00
CA GLY A 519 -19.15 54.51 6.13
C GLY A 519 -19.96 54.51 7.42
N VAL A 520 -20.00 55.64 8.13
CA VAL A 520 -20.68 55.85 9.42
C VAL A 520 -21.56 57.11 9.38
N GLU A 521 -22.52 57.25 10.28
CA GLU A 521 -23.39 58.42 10.32
C GLU A 521 -22.75 59.60 11.05
N ALA A 522 -22.76 60.78 10.44
CA ALA A 522 -22.07 61.95 10.97
C ALA A 522 -22.85 63.26 10.75
N CYS A 523 -22.42 64.32 11.44
CA CYS A 523 -22.92 65.68 11.25
C CYS A 523 -22.44 66.25 9.89
N GLN A 524 -23.36 66.43 8.94
CA GLN A 524 -22.99 66.88 7.58
C GLN A 524 -22.85 68.41 7.53
N CYS A 525 -21.62 68.88 7.74
CA CYS A 525 -21.26 70.30 7.74
C CYS A 525 -20.89 70.87 6.36
N ARG A 526 -20.80 70.05 5.31
CA ARG A 526 -20.41 70.48 3.96
C ARG A 526 -21.23 69.76 2.90
N ASP A 527 -21.30 70.36 1.71
CA ASP A 527 -21.82 69.68 0.52
C ASP A 527 -20.90 68.53 0.10
N LEU A 528 -21.24 67.31 0.53
CA LEU A 528 -20.76 66.10 -0.12
C LEU A 528 -21.47 66.01 -1.48
N GLY A 529 -20.69 66.11 -2.56
CA GLY A 529 -21.21 66.11 -3.92
C GLY A 529 -21.72 64.74 -4.35
N GLY A 530 -22.96 64.39 -3.98
CA GLY A 530 -23.63 63.14 -4.33
C GLY A 530 -25.16 63.33 -4.46
N VAL A 531 -25.66 63.16 -5.68
CA VAL A 531 -27.09 63.07 -6.08
C VAL A 531 -27.55 61.63 -5.84
N ASP A 532 -28.77 61.23 -5.46
CA ASP A 532 -30.07 61.85 -5.08
C ASP A 532 -30.64 61.04 -3.86
N GLY A 533 -31.77 61.33 -3.23
CA GLY A 533 -32.75 62.40 -3.44
C GLY A 533 -34.20 61.96 -3.66
N ASP A 534 -34.61 60.71 -3.38
CA ASP A 534 -36.02 60.29 -3.28
C ASP A 534 -36.24 58.98 -2.48
N LEU A 535 -37.15 59.00 -1.50
CA LEU A 535 -37.90 57.83 -1.02
C LEU A 535 -39.30 58.28 -0.52
N PRO A 536 -40.40 57.97 -1.25
CA PRO A 536 -41.76 58.14 -0.78
C PRO A 536 -42.41 56.82 -0.33
N ASP A 537 -43.51 56.95 0.42
CA ASP A 537 -44.28 55.86 1.03
C ASP A 537 -44.99 54.91 0.04
N GLY A 538 -45.26 53.68 0.51
CA GLY A 538 -46.64 53.16 0.52
C GLY A 538 -47.17 52.30 -0.65
N ASP A 539 -47.78 51.18 -0.27
CA ASP A 539 -48.87 50.44 -0.94
C ASP A 539 -48.69 49.73 -2.30
N SER A 540 -48.52 48.41 -2.20
CA SER A 540 -49.43 47.36 -2.71
C SER A 540 -49.67 47.12 -4.24
N GLN A 541 -49.91 45.82 -4.53
CA GLN A 541 -50.58 45.23 -5.70
C GLN A 541 -49.80 44.86 -6.99
N THR A 542 -49.41 43.58 -7.01
CA THR A 542 -49.73 42.54 -8.03
C THR A 542 -49.44 42.73 -9.54
N SER A 543 -48.78 41.68 -10.06
CA SER A 543 -48.95 41.02 -11.38
C SER A 543 -48.44 41.71 -12.66
N GLY A 544 -47.62 40.98 -13.44
CA GLY A 544 -47.33 41.33 -14.85
C GLY A 544 -45.98 40.87 -15.39
N GLU A 545 -45.80 39.57 -15.66
CA GLU A 545 -45.02 39.14 -16.85
C GLU A 545 -45.84 39.45 -18.14
N PRO A 546 -45.29 39.49 -19.38
CA PRO A 546 -44.07 38.79 -19.82
C PRO A 546 -43.17 39.51 -20.88
N GLU A 547 -42.25 38.71 -21.46
CA GLU A 547 -41.60 38.82 -22.79
C GLU A 547 -40.43 39.81 -23.06
N VAL A 548 -39.21 39.26 -22.92
CA VAL A 548 -38.22 39.02 -23.99
C VAL A 548 -38.11 40.05 -25.14
N THR A 549 -36.91 40.64 -25.30
CA THR A 549 -36.18 40.66 -26.59
C THR A 549 -34.69 41.00 -26.44
N ASP A 550 -33.86 40.47 -27.35
CA ASP A 550 -32.39 40.58 -27.37
C ASP A 550 -31.83 42.00 -27.58
N GLY A 551 -30.59 42.24 -27.12
CA GLY A 551 -29.91 43.51 -27.43
C GLY A 551 -28.48 43.75 -26.93
N SER A 552 -27.53 42.82 -27.11
CA SER A 552 -26.07 43.05 -27.24
C SER A 552 -25.45 44.40 -26.80
N THR A 553 -24.45 44.39 -25.90
CA THR A 553 -23.11 44.99 -26.17
C THR A 553 -22.05 44.73 -25.10
N SER A 554 -20.79 44.64 -25.53
CA SER A 554 -19.54 44.78 -24.73
C SER A 554 -19.31 43.73 -23.62
N GLY A 555 -18.09 43.51 -23.11
CA GLY A 555 -16.77 44.03 -23.47
C GLY A 555 -15.72 43.37 -22.55
N GLY A 556 -14.50 43.13 -23.04
CA GLY A 556 -13.45 42.43 -22.28
C GLY A 556 -12.61 43.31 -21.34
N CYS A 557 -11.54 42.72 -20.80
CA CYS A 557 -10.65 43.23 -19.72
C CYS A 557 -11.27 43.03 -18.31
N ALA A 558 -10.53 42.78 -17.22
CA ALA A 558 -9.16 43.15 -16.82
C ALA A 558 -8.33 41.91 -16.39
N SER A 559 -7.02 41.77 -16.63
CA SER A 559 -5.84 42.64 -16.44
C SER A 559 -5.40 42.84 -14.98
N THR A 560 -4.36 42.11 -14.58
CA THR A 560 -3.40 42.55 -13.54
C THR A 560 -2.64 43.79 -14.03
N PRO A 561 -2.05 44.63 -13.13
CA PRO A 561 -0.63 44.41 -12.82
C PRO A 561 -0.14 44.88 -11.41
N ALA A 562 1.09 44.45 -11.07
CA ALA A 562 2.08 45.14 -10.23
C ALA A 562 1.81 45.33 -8.71
N ALA A 563 2.82 45.48 -7.83
CA ALA A 563 4.25 45.09 -7.85
C ALA A 563 4.88 45.30 -6.45
N GLY A 564 5.98 44.61 -6.14
CA GLY A 564 6.78 44.78 -4.91
C GLY A 564 7.42 43.45 -4.47
N TRP A 565 8.59 43.02 -4.94
CA TRP A 565 9.93 43.61 -4.80
C TRP A 565 10.34 43.95 -3.36
N PHE A 566 11.02 43.02 -2.70
CA PHE A 566 12.19 43.34 -1.87
C PHE A 566 13.26 42.24 -1.96
N LEU A 567 14.54 42.64 -1.95
CA LEU A 567 15.71 41.76 -2.10
C LEU A 567 16.24 41.25 -0.75
N LEU A 568 16.92 40.10 -0.76
CA LEU A 568 18.25 39.88 -0.16
C LEU A 568 18.84 38.58 -0.77
N LEU A 569 19.77 38.69 -1.73
CA LEU A 569 21.24 38.64 -1.53
C LEU A 569 21.81 37.23 -1.27
N SER A 570 22.22 36.60 -2.37
CA SER A 570 23.22 35.53 -2.40
C SER A 570 24.65 36.12 -2.43
N LEU A 571 25.66 35.40 -1.91
CA LEU A 571 27.06 35.38 -2.38
C LEU A 571 27.94 34.39 -1.56
N LEU A 572 28.60 33.47 -2.28
CA LEU A 572 29.89 32.78 -2.01
C LEU A 572 30.13 32.11 -0.62
N ALA A 573 30.26 30.78 -0.50
CA ALA A 573 31.25 29.83 -1.06
C ALA A 573 32.62 29.81 -0.36
N LEU A 574 33.03 28.64 0.19
CA LEU A 574 34.38 28.06 0.05
C LEU A 574 34.51 26.62 0.60
N SER A 575 35.14 25.79 -0.24
CA SER A 575 35.61 24.41 -0.08
C SER A 575 36.18 23.92 1.27
N ALA A 576 36.06 22.61 1.51
CA ALA A 576 37.16 21.81 2.10
C ALA A 576 37.17 20.35 1.61
N VAL A 577 38.14 20.01 0.75
CA VAL A 577 38.47 18.62 0.38
C VAL A 577 39.27 17.96 1.51
N LYS A 578 38.95 16.71 1.88
CA LYS A 578 39.96 15.82 2.48
C LYS A 578 39.78 14.34 2.17
N ARG A 579 40.76 13.83 1.42
CA ARG A 579 40.95 12.45 0.97
C ARG A 579 42.06 11.81 1.83
N ARG A 580 41.84 10.63 2.42
CA ARG A 580 42.85 9.66 2.91
C ARG A 580 42.12 8.32 3.12
N GLN A 581 42.27 7.31 2.24
CA GLN A 581 43.39 6.37 2.08
C GLN A 581 43.67 5.45 3.28
N ARG A 582 43.34 4.16 3.07
CA ARG A 582 44.09 2.93 3.40
C ARG A 582 44.79 2.85 4.76
N ILE A 583 44.35 1.90 5.57
CA ILE A 583 45.11 0.66 5.80
C ILE A 583 44.29 -0.49 5.19
#